data_AF-A0A0B2VIF4-F1
#
_entry.id   AF-A0A0B2VIF4-F1
#
_cell.length_a   1.000
_cell.length_b   1.000
_cell.length_c   1.000
_cell.angle_alpha   90.00
_cell.angle_beta   90.00
_cell.angle_gamma   90.00
#
_symmetry.space_group_name_H-M   'P 1'
#
loop_
_entity.id
_entity.type
_entity.pdbx_description
1 polymer ?
#
loop_
_entity_poly.entity_id
_entity_poly.type
_entity_poly.pdbx_seq_one_letter_code
_entity_poly.pdbx_strand_id
1 'polypeptide(L)'
;MASMSPTFLDWVSNTYGHMISDRLIRADLGPGGSFGGGGHIPLQRTQHQPVIIVHGITNRADRFWAIREHFISNGYSEAEVYATTYGDAGKTNVLFVTMQCDYVKRIRELIIAVSAYTNSTVDILAFSMGSPIARKVSIVAIKFSAKITHTSLFESINMSNT
;
A
#
# COMPACT_ATOMS: atom_id res chain seq x y z
N MET A 1 -14.72 3.85 10.51
CA MET A 1 -13.48 4.51 10.06
C MET A 1 -12.47 3.43 9.71
N ALA A 2 -11.75 3.59 8.59
CA ALA A 2 -10.74 2.63 8.18
C ALA A 2 -9.50 2.74 9.08
N SER A 3 -9.11 1.63 9.70
CA SER A 3 -7.83 1.48 10.37
C SER A 3 -7.27 0.11 10.02
N MET A 4 -5.95 -0.01 10.05
CA MET A 4 -5.31 -1.32 9.97
C MET A 4 -5.68 -2.14 11.22
N SER A 5 -5.95 -3.43 11.05
CA SER A 5 -6.47 -4.26 12.14
C SER A 5 -5.41 -4.54 13.21
N PRO A 6 -5.79 -4.63 14.50
CA PRO A 6 -4.86 -5.01 15.56
C PRO A 6 -4.20 -6.37 15.30
N THR A 7 -4.95 -7.35 14.79
CA THR A 7 -4.42 -8.68 14.47
C THR A 7 -3.26 -8.64 13.47
N PHE A 8 -3.37 -7.82 12.43
CA PHE A 8 -2.29 -7.62 11.46
C PHE A 8 -1.10 -6.88 12.11
N LEU A 9 -1.36 -5.80 12.83
CA LEU A 9 -0.32 -4.98 13.45
C LEU A 9 0.47 -5.71 14.53
N ASP A 10 -0.21 -6.51 15.35
CA ASP A 10 0.40 -7.36 16.38
C ASP A 10 1.26 -8.44 15.71
N TRP A 11 0.76 -9.07 14.64
CA TRP A 11 1.53 -10.04 13.89
C TRP A 11 2.78 -9.41 13.23
N VAL A 12 2.64 -8.23 12.62
CA VAL A 12 3.78 -7.49 12.05
C VAL A 12 4.79 -7.12 13.13
N SER A 13 4.32 -6.62 14.28
CA SER A 13 5.17 -6.26 15.42
C SER A 13 5.97 -7.47 15.92
N ASN A 14 5.31 -8.62 16.07
CA ASN A 14 5.95 -9.86 16.53
C ASN A 14 6.91 -10.46 15.49
N THR A 15 6.64 -10.27 14.19
CA THR A 15 7.42 -10.91 13.10
C THR A 15 8.58 -10.05 12.61
N TYR A 16 8.36 -8.74 12.50
CA TYR A 16 9.30 -7.78 11.89
C TYR A 16 9.74 -6.67 12.86
N GLY A 17 9.19 -6.63 14.07
CA GLY A 17 9.48 -5.63 15.10
C GLY A 17 8.46 -4.49 15.15
N HIS A 18 8.23 -3.96 16.34
CA HIS A 18 7.22 -2.91 16.58
C HIS A 18 7.42 -1.67 15.71
N MET A 19 8.67 -1.29 15.42
CA MET A 19 8.99 -0.14 14.58
C MET A 19 8.41 -0.26 13.15
N ILE A 20 8.29 -1.47 12.60
CA ILE A 20 7.66 -1.68 11.30
C ILE A 20 6.14 -1.54 11.42
N SER A 21 5.55 -2.07 12.48
CA SER A 21 4.12 -1.91 12.77
C SER A 21 3.74 -0.43 12.92
N ASP A 22 4.53 0.34 13.68
CA ASP A 22 4.37 1.78 13.88
C ASP A 22 4.47 2.57 12.56
N ARG A 23 5.38 2.16 11.67
CA ARG A 23 5.53 2.76 10.34
C ARG A 23 4.32 2.48 9.45
N LEU A 24 3.67 1.31 9.57
CA LEU A 24 2.55 0.91 8.71
C LEU A 24 1.21 1.47 9.19
N ILE A 25 0.96 1.55 10.51
CA ILE A 25 -0.32 2.02 11.05
C ILE A 25 -0.56 3.52 10.77
N ARG A 26 0.50 4.34 10.76
CA ARG A 26 0.41 5.80 10.60
C ARG A 26 -0.52 6.47 11.62
N ALA A 27 -0.37 6.09 12.89
CA ALA A 27 -1.13 6.66 14.00
C ALA A 27 -0.95 8.19 14.13
N ASP A 28 0.18 8.73 13.67
CA ASP A 28 0.47 10.17 13.58
C ASP A 28 -0.50 10.95 12.67
N LEU A 29 -1.21 10.25 11.76
CA LEU A 29 -2.22 10.83 10.88
C LEU A 29 -3.66 10.64 11.40
N GLY A 30 -3.82 9.98 12.54
CA GLY A 30 -5.10 9.57 13.08
C GLY A 30 -5.83 8.53 12.22
N PRO A 31 -7.15 8.36 12.42
CA PRO A 31 -7.95 7.44 11.62
C PRO A 31 -7.80 7.71 10.11
N GLY A 32 -7.76 6.64 9.30
CA GLY A 32 -7.59 6.75 7.85
C GLY A 32 -6.15 6.94 7.37
N GLY A 33 -5.14 6.97 8.26
CA GLY A 33 -3.73 6.92 7.89
C GLY A 33 -3.32 5.64 7.16
N SER A 34 -4.01 4.54 7.47
CA SER A 34 -3.83 3.21 6.88
C SER A 34 -5.12 2.38 7.01
N PHE A 35 -5.22 1.27 6.27
CA PHE A 35 -6.28 0.27 6.42
C PHE A 35 -5.84 -1.11 5.93
N GLY A 36 -6.58 -2.15 6.36
CA GLY A 36 -6.42 -3.54 5.93
C GLY A 36 -6.29 -4.50 7.12
N GLY A 37 -6.17 -5.80 6.83
CA GLY A 37 -5.94 -6.86 7.81
C GLY A 37 -7.21 -7.56 8.29
N GLY A 38 -8.30 -6.80 8.45
CA GLY A 38 -9.62 -7.34 8.84
C GLY A 38 -9.56 -8.31 10.03
N GLY A 39 -10.47 -9.27 10.07
CA GLY A 39 -10.48 -10.39 11.03
C GLY A 39 -9.64 -11.60 10.59
N HIS A 40 -8.63 -11.40 9.73
CA HIS A 40 -7.85 -12.52 9.17
C HIS A 40 -7.01 -13.24 10.23
N ILE A 41 -6.72 -14.50 9.97
CA ILE A 41 -5.82 -15.32 10.78
C ILE A 41 -4.46 -15.33 10.07
N PRO A 42 -3.36 -14.94 10.75
CA PRO A 42 -2.05 -14.88 10.12
C PRO A 42 -1.63 -16.20 9.45
N LEU A 43 -0.91 -16.07 8.33
CA LEU A 43 -0.36 -17.16 7.51
C LEU A 43 -1.42 -18.03 6.79
N GLN A 44 -2.71 -17.72 6.94
CA GLN A 44 -3.75 -18.38 6.15
C GLN A 44 -3.86 -17.73 4.78
N ARG A 45 -4.21 -18.52 3.77
CA ARG A 45 -4.44 -17.98 2.43
C ARG A 45 -5.78 -17.24 2.40
N THR A 46 -5.78 -16.02 1.87
CA THR A 46 -7.02 -15.31 1.53
C THR A 46 -7.72 -15.93 0.31
N GLN A 47 -9.01 -15.67 0.12
CA GLN A 47 -9.77 -16.24 -1.00
C GLN A 47 -9.34 -15.62 -2.34
N HIS A 48 -9.16 -14.30 -2.33
CA HIS A 48 -8.63 -13.50 -3.42
C HIS A 48 -7.18 -13.14 -3.17
N GLN A 49 -6.48 -12.77 -4.25
CA GLN A 49 -5.15 -12.18 -4.13
C GLN A 49 -5.28 -10.80 -3.46
N PRO A 50 -4.56 -10.52 -2.35
CA PRO A 50 -4.65 -9.22 -1.70
C PRO A 50 -4.18 -8.08 -2.59
N VAL A 51 -4.88 -6.96 -2.51
CA VAL A 51 -4.59 -5.73 -3.25
C VAL A 51 -4.00 -4.70 -2.29
N ILE A 52 -2.86 -4.12 -2.66
CA ILE A 52 -2.26 -2.98 -1.98
C ILE A 52 -2.44 -1.74 -2.85
N ILE A 53 -3.13 -0.75 -2.29
CA ILE A 53 -3.36 0.53 -2.93
C ILE A 53 -2.24 1.50 -2.54
N VAL A 54 -1.54 2.03 -3.54
CA VAL A 54 -0.44 2.99 -3.36
C VAL A 54 -0.89 4.35 -3.90
N HIS A 55 -1.17 5.27 -2.99
CA HIS A 55 -1.68 6.60 -3.32
C HIS A 55 -0.64 7.45 -4.08
N GLY A 56 -1.11 8.56 -4.66
CA GLY A 56 -0.27 9.56 -5.32
C GLY A 56 0.33 10.60 -4.37
N ILE A 57 1.01 11.58 -4.94
CA ILE A 57 1.60 12.70 -4.19
C ILE A 57 0.54 13.47 -3.38
N THR A 58 0.95 14.05 -2.25
CA THR A 58 0.11 14.86 -1.35
C THR A 58 -1.23 14.23 -0.95
N ASN A 59 -1.27 12.90 -0.84
CA ASN A 59 -2.51 12.15 -0.61
C ASN A 59 -2.39 11.25 0.63
N ARG A 60 -3.50 10.63 1.02
CA ARG A 60 -3.66 9.74 2.17
C ARG A 60 -4.34 8.44 1.76
N ALA A 61 -4.15 7.39 2.55
CA ALA A 61 -4.80 6.10 2.33
C ALA A 61 -6.34 6.21 2.27
N ASP A 62 -6.96 6.88 3.24
CA ASP A 62 -8.42 7.06 3.33
C ASP A 62 -9.09 7.68 2.10
N ARG A 63 -8.38 8.48 1.29
CA ARG A 63 -8.94 9.03 0.04
C ARG A 63 -9.26 7.97 -1.00
N PHE A 64 -8.74 6.75 -0.82
CA PHE A 64 -9.00 5.59 -1.68
C PHE A 64 -10.11 4.69 -1.12
N TRP A 65 -10.89 5.17 -0.14
CA TRP A 65 -12.00 4.43 0.45
C TRP A 65 -13.00 3.92 -0.58
N ALA A 66 -13.39 4.74 -1.56
CA ALA A 66 -14.34 4.30 -2.59
C ALA A 66 -13.82 3.12 -3.43
N ILE A 67 -12.50 3.05 -3.66
CA ILE A 67 -11.86 1.92 -4.36
C ILE A 67 -11.86 0.69 -3.46
N ARG A 68 -11.58 0.84 -2.17
CA ARG A 68 -11.73 -0.24 -1.20
C ARG A 68 -13.14 -0.80 -1.20
N GLU A 69 -14.15 0.05 -1.05
CA GLU A 69 -15.56 -0.37 -1.04
C GLU A 69 -15.97 -1.06 -2.34
N HIS A 70 -15.42 -0.63 -3.48
CA HIS A 70 -15.64 -1.33 -4.75
C HIS A 70 -15.11 -2.77 -4.73
N PHE A 71 -13.92 -3.03 -4.17
CA PHE A 71 -13.44 -4.40 -4.01
C PHE A 71 -14.33 -5.19 -3.05
N ILE A 72 -14.71 -4.60 -1.92
CA ILE A 72 -15.57 -5.26 -0.92
C ILE A 72 -16.94 -5.62 -1.52
N SER A 73 -17.55 -4.71 -2.28
CA SER A 73 -18.83 -4.97 -2.97
C SER A 73 -18.73 -6.08 -4.03
N ASN A 74 -17.52 -6.40 -4.48
CA ASN A 74 -17.24 -7.45 -5.45
C ASN A 74 -16.64 -8.72 -4.81
N GLY A 75 -16.89 -8.93 -3.51
CA GLY A 75 -16.58 -10.19 -2.82
C GLY A 75 -15.21 -10.24 -2.15
N TYR A 76 -14.43 -9.17 -2.18
CA TYR A 76 -13.22 -9.07 -1.36
C TYR A 76 -13.60 -8.83 0.10
N SER A 77 -12.77 -9.32 1.00
CA SER A 77 -12.84 -9.05 2.43
C SER A 77 -11.94 -7.87 2.81
N GLU A 78 -12.15 -7.32 4.01
CA GLU A 78 -11.28 -6.26 4.55
C GLU A 78 -9.84 -6.73 4.77
N ALA A 79 -9.62 -8.05 4.80
CA ALA A 79 -8.32 -8.71 4.88
C ALA A 79 -7.61 -8.82 3.53
N GLU A 80 -8.23 -8.39 2.44
CA GLU A 80 -7.70 -8.50 1.08
C GLU A 80 -7.44 -7.13 0.44
N VAL A 81 -7.72 -6.03 1.12
CA VAL A 81 -7.50 -4.67 0.59
C VAL A 81 -6.75 -3.82 1.60
N TYR A 82 -5.55 -3.37 1.24
CA TYR A 82 -4.61 -2.69 2.13
C TYR A 82 -4.16 -1.34 1.57
N ALA A 83 -3.85 -0.41 2.46
CA ALA A 83 -3.09 0.79 2.12
C ALA A 83 -2.40 1.34 3.36
N THR A 84 -1.25 1.99 3.16
CA THR A 84 -0.61 2.84 4.17
C THR A 84 -0.15 4.14 3.53
N THR A 85 -0.18 5.22 4.29
CA THR A 85 0.32 6.51 3.81
C THR A 85 1.86 6.52 3.88
N TYR A 86 2.55 6.73 2.77
CA TYR A 86 4.02 6.73 2.75
C TYR A 86 4.66 8.09 3.05
N GLY A 87 3.92 9.19 2.93
CA GLY A 87 4.42 10.56 3.12
C GLY A 87 3.74 11.31 4.26
N ASP A 88 3.85 12.63 4.26
CA ASP A 88 3.33 13.50 5.31
C ASP A 88 1.82 13.85 5.20
N ALA A 89 1.08 13.11 4.36
CA ALA A 89 -0.33 13.33 4.09
C ALA A 89 -0.67 14.68 3.43
N GLY A 90 0.27 15.28 2.69
CA GLY A 90 0.04 16.52 1.95
C GLY A 90 0.35 17.79 2.76
N LYS A 91 1.12 17.67 3.84
CA LYS A 91 1.65 18.84 4.57
C LYS A 91 2.66 19.60 3.72
N THR A 92 3.49 18.89 2.95
CA THR A 92 4.41 19.49 1.97
C THR A 92 3.66 19.86 0.70
N ASN A 93 3.87 21.08 0.22
CA ASN A 93 3.32 21.54 -1.06
C ASN A 93 3.81 20.63 -2.21
N VAL A 94 2.91 20.27 -3.13
CA VAL A 94 3.17 19.37 -4.25
C VAL A 94 4.42 19.73 -5.07
N LEU A 95 4.72 21.03 -5.22
CA LEU A 95 5.90 21.51 -5.96
C LEU A 95 7.23 21.16 -5.30
N PHE A 96 7.23 20.88 -4.00
CA PHE A 96 8.42 20.57 -3.21
C PHE A 96 8.49 19.10 -2.76
N VAL A 97 7.50 18.28 -3.13
CA VAL A 97 7.55 16.86 -2.78
C VAL A 97 8.52 16.13 -3.70
N THR A 98 9.55 15.56 -3.11
CA THR A 98 10.51 14.67 -3.77
C THR A 98 10.22 13.21 -3.42
N MET A 99 10.60 12.31 -4.31
CA MET A 99 10.55 10.87 -4.03
C MET A 99 11.66 10.51 -3.05
N GLN A 100 11.30 10.01 -1.87
CA GLN A 100 12.25 9.64 -0.83
C GLN A 100 12.42 8.13 -0.72
N CYS A 101 13.61 7.68 -0.34
CA CYS A 101 13.88 6.27 -0.06
C CYS A 101 12.94 5.71 1.03
N ASP A 102 12.58 6.53 2.02
CA ASP A 102 11.65 6.11 3.07
C ASP A 102 10.26 5.75 2.52
N TYR A 103 9.80 6.43 1.47
CA TYR A 103 8.51 6.15 0.85
C TYR A 103 8.50 4.75 0.21
N VAL A 104 9.57 4.43 -0.52
CA VAL A 104 9.77 3.11 -1.14
C VAL A 104 9.88 2.03 -0.07
N LYS A 105 10.66 2.27 1.00
CA LYS A 105 10.82 1.33 2.11
C LYS A 105 9.49 1.03 2.80
N ARG A 106 8.68 2.05 3.09
CA ARG A 106 7.37 1.85 3.76
C ARG A 106 6.40 1.02 2.91
N ILE A 107 6.34 1.25 1.60
CA ILE A 107 5.50 0.44 0.71
C ILE A 107 6.06 -0.98 0.56
N ARG A 108 7.38 -1.15 0.53
CA ARG A 108 8.03 -2.47 0.54
C ARG A 108 7.72 -3.26 1.81
N GLU A 109 7.80 -2.62 2.97
CA GLU A 109 7.44 -3.21 4.27
C GLU A 109 5.99 -3.72 4.26
N LEU A 110 5.05 -2.91 3.75
CA LEU A 110 3.66 -3.33 3.60
C LEU A 110 3.51 -4.54 2.68
N ILE A 111 4.18 -4.53 1.51
CA ILE A 111 4.12 -5.62 0.54
C ILE A 111 4.60 -6.94 1.14
N ILE A 112 5.75 -6.92 1.83
CA ILE A 112 6.31 -8.12 2.46
C ILE A 112 5.38 -8.61 3.57
N ALA A 113 4.92 -7.70 4.43
CA ALA A 113 4.04 -8.03 5.54
C ALA A 113 2.72 -8.64 5.07
N VAL A 114 2.04 -8.03 4.10
CA VAL A 114 0.76 -8.54 3.57
C VAL A 114 0.96 -9.87 2.87
N SER A 115 1.99 -10.00 2.03
CA SER A 115 2.26 -11.26 1.32
C SER A 115 2.45 -12.43 2.29
N ALA A 116 3.25 -12.22 3.35
CA ALA A 116 3.49 -13.25 4.35
C ALA A 116 2.25 -13.48 5.24
N TYR A 117 1.60 -12.42 5.72
CA TYR A 117 0.39 -12.50 6.56
C TYR A 117 -0.75 -13.27 5.90
N THR A 118 -0.90 -13.14 4.59
CA THR A 118 -1.97 -13.77 3.80
C THR A 118 -1.52 -15.00 3.03
N ASN A 119 -0.27 -15.45 3.23
CA ASN A 119 0.36 -16.56 2.50
C ASN A 119 0.05 -16.56 0.99
N SER A 120 0.16 -15.38 0.38
CA SER A 120 -0.27 -15.11 -0.99
C SER A 120 0.64 -14.08 -1.66
N THR A 121 0.64 -14.04 -2.99
CA THR A 121 1.21 -12.91 -3.73
C THR A 121 0.28 -11.71 -3.60
N VAL A 122 0.76 -10.50 -3.89
CA VAL A 122 -0.05 -9.27 -3.80
C VAL A 122 -0.15 -8.58 -5.15
N ASP A 123 -1.28 -7.96 -5.41
CA ASP A 123 -1.49 -7.07 -6.56
C ASP A 123 -1.35 -5.62 -6.12
N ILE A 124 -0.66 -4.81 -6.93
CA ILE A 124 -0.42 -3.41 -6.60
C ILE A 124 -1.23 -2.50 -7.51
N LEU A 125 -2.11 -1.69 -6.90
CA LEU A 125 -2.87 -0.65 -7.56
C LEU A 125 -2.27 0.72 -7.20
N ALA A 126 -1.46 1.27 -8.10
CA ALA A 126 -0.69 2.48 -7.83
C ALA A 126 -1.14 3.68 -8.66
N PHE A 127 -1.13 4.87 -8.06
CA PHE A 127 -1.61 6.11 -8.68
C PHE A 127 -0.54 7.19 -8.70
N SER A 128 -0.37 7.88 -9.83
CA SER A 128 0.56 9.02 -9.98
C SER A 128 1.96 8.68 -9.43
N MET A 129 2.49 9.42 -8.46
CA MET A 129 3.79 9.14 -7.81
C MET A 129 3.88 7.77 -7.12
N GLY A 130 2.74 7.16 -6.77
CA GLY A 130 2.69 5.78 -6.29
C GLY A 130 3.21 4.77 -7.31
N SER A 131 3.03 5.02 -8.61
CA SER A 131 3.47 4.11 -9.68
C SER A 131 4.99 3.92 -9.73
N PRO A 132 5.83 4.98 -9.79
CA PRO A 132 7.26 4.81 -9.72
C PRO A 132 7.76 4.35 -8.33
N ILE A 133 7.05 4.67 -7.23
CA ILE A 133 7.36 4.10 -5.90
C ILE A 133 7.22 2.58 -5.95
N ALA A 134 6.07 2.08 -6.41
CA ALA A 134 5.80 0.66 -6.55
C ALA A 134 6.82 -0.03 -7.46
N ARG A 135 7.21 0.59 -8.58
CA ARG A 135 8.27 0.06 -9.47
C ARG A 135 9.62 -0.04 -8.78
N LYS A 136 9.99 0.89 -7.89
CA LYS A 136 11.26 0.81 -7.15
C LYS A 136 11.27 -0.27 -6.07
N VAL A 137 10.13 -0.82 -5.66
CA VAL A 137 10.08 -1.86 -4.62
C VAL A 137 10.72 -3.19 -5.07
N SER A 138 10.88 -3.41 -6.38
CA SER A 138 11.46 -4.56 -7.09
C SER A 138 12.47 -5.43 -6.32
N ILE A 139 11.96 -6.46 -5.62
CA ILE A 139 12.63 -7.75 -5.32
C ILE A 139 11.61 -8.92 -5.30
N VAL A 140 10.31 -8.67 -5.14
CA VAL A 140 9.25 -9.68 -5.28
C VAL A 140 8.59 -9.50 -6.65
N ALA A 141 8.25 -10.58 -7.34
CA ALA A 141 7.51 -10.54 -8.60
C ALA A 141 6.15 -9.86 -8.41
N ILE A 142 6.09 -8.56 -8.65
CA ILE A 142 4.88 -7.75 -8.57
C ILE A 142 4.19 -7.81 -9.94
N LYS A 143 2.97 -8.33 -10.00
CA LYS A 143 2.09 -8.11 -11.15
C LYS A 143 1.60 -6.66 -11.10
N PHE A 144 2.11 -5.83 -12.01
CA PHE A 144 1.56 -4.50 -12.23
C PHE A 144 0.30 -4.61 -13.07
N SER A 145 -0.86 -4.32 -12.48
CA SER A 145 -2.09 -4.11 -13.23
C SER A 145 -2.27 -2.61 -13.47
N ALA A 146 -1.68 -2.10 -14.54
CA ALA A 146 -1.97 -0.76 -15.04
C ALA A 146 -3.24 -0.82 -15.89
N LYS A 147 -4.42 -0.69 -15.26
CA LYS A 147 -5.67 -0.52 -16.00
C LYS A 147 -5.81 0.94 -16.42
N ILE A 148 -5.10 1.31 -17.49
CA ILE A 148 -5.25 2.62 -18.15
C ILE A 148 -6.61 2.61 -18.84
N THR A 149 -7.62 3.26 -18.26
CA THR A 149 -8.90 3.57 -18.94
C THR A 149 -9.08 5.09 -18.96
N HIS A 150 -8.11 5.77 -19.56
CA HIS A 150 -8.22 6.92 -20.45
C HIS A 150 -6.83 7.52 -20.65
N THR A 151 -6.47 7.70 -21.91
CA THR A 151 -5.15 8.10 -22.41
C THR A 151 -4.87 9.57 -22.11
N SER A 152 -3.81 9.86 -21.33
CA SER A 152 -2.99 11.05 -21.53
C SER A 152 -1.55 10.73 -21.13
N LEU A 153 -0.68 10.77 -22.14
CA LEU A 153 0.76 10.50 -22.14
C LEU A 153 1.51 10.84 -20.84
N PHE A 154 2.36 9.93 -20.37
CA PHE A 154 3.66 10.30 -19.80
C PHE A 154 4.72 9.24 -20.15
N GLU A 155 5.82 9.73 -20.73
CA GLU A 155 6.93 8.99 -21.32
C GLU A 155 7.61 8.02 -20.35
N SER A 156 7.95 6.86 -20.90
CA SER A 156 8.92 5.93 -20.34
C SER A 156 10.31 6.55 -20.42
N ILE A 157 10.82 7.11 -19.32
CA ILE A 157 12.25 7.36 -19.17
C ILE A 157 12.90 6.03 -18.78
N ASN A 158 13.59 5.44 -19.75
CA ASN A 158 14.50 4.32 -19.58
C ASN A 158 15.73 4.86 -18.81
N MET A 159 15.86 4.57 -17.52
CA MET A 159 17.11 4.81 -16.80
C MET A 159 17.99 3.57 -16.92
N SER A 160 18.85 3.58 -17.95
CA SER A 160 20.05 2.76 -18.03
C SER A 160 20.99 3.10 -16.87
N ASN A 161 21.57 2.07 -16.25
CA ASN A 161 22.58 2.18 -15.21
C ASN A 161 23.78 3.04 -15.66
N THR A 162 24.11 4.05 -14.84
CA THR A 162 25.47 4.60 -14.67
C THR A 162 25.69 4.82 -13.19
#